data_AF-A0A3B8ZKA6-F1
#
_entry.id   AF-A0A3B8ZKA6-F1
#
_cell.length_a   1.000
_cell.length_b   1.000
_cell.length_c   1.000
_cell.angle_alpha   90.00
_cell.angle_beta   90.00
_cell.angle_gamma   90.00
#
_symmetry.space_group_name_H-M   'P 1'
#
loop_
_entity.id
_entity.type
_entity.pdbx_description
1 polymer ?
#
loop_
_entity_poly.entity_id
_entity_poly.type
_entity_poly.pdbx_seq_one_letter_code
_entity_poly.pdbx_strand_id
1 'polypeptide(L)'
;LMAIRVNQWKAHFATRDGYYGATTKLEIPWIFNLRQDPHESYEQTPGPRATISQQKTYLFNDIMDRLGAHMASLQKFPPKQKGSSLSIGN
;
A
#
# COMPACT_ATOMS: atom_id res chain seq x y z
N LEU A 1 -5.75 2.43 -3.40
CA LEU A 1 -4.64 1.45 -3.40
C LEU A 1 -4.08 1.38 -1.98
N MET A 2 -3.97 0.20 -1.36
CA MET A 2 -3.45 0.06 0.02
C MET A 2 -1.97 -0.34 0.08
N ALA A 3 -1.50 -1.16 -0.86
CA ALA A 3 -0.13 -1.62 -0.92
C ALA A 3 0.29 -1.91 -2.37
N ILE A 4 1.60 -1.97 -2.61
CA ILE A 4 2.21 -2.37 -3.89
C ILE A 4 3.37 -3.32 -3.64
N ARG A 5 3.56 -4.28 -4.54
CA ARG A 5 4.73 -5.18 -4.53
C ARG A 5 5.56 -4.94 -5.77
N VAL A 6 6.86 -4.73 -5.58
CA VAL A 6 7.88 -4.70 -6.62
C VAL A 6 8.94 -5.74 -6.29
N ASN A 7 9.00 -6.80 -7.08
CA ASN A 7 9.92 -7.93 -6.87
C ASN A 7 9.77 -8.53 -5.46
N GLN A 8 10.83 -8.49 -4.65
CA GLN A 8 10.84 -8.97 -3.27
C GLN A 8 10.33 -7.94 -2.26
N TRP A 9 10.12 -6.68 -2.65
CA TRP A 9 9.74 -5.60 -1.76
C TRP A 9 8.24 -5.33 -1.84
N LYS A 10 7.58 -5.22 -0.70
CA LYS A 10 6.18 -4.80 -0.59
C LYS A 10 6.10 -3.54 0.26
N ALA A 11 5.44 -2.51 -0.25
CA ALA A 11 5.19 -1.26 0.44
C ALA A 11 3.70 -1.12 0.78
N HIS A 12 3.38 -0.88 2.04
CA HIS A 12 2.03 -0.57 2.52
C HIS A 12 1.88 0.93 2.74
N PHE A 13 0.83 1.52 2.18
CA PHE A 13 0.43 2.92 2.38
C PHE A 13 -0.74 3.06 3.36
N ALA A 14 -1.51 1.99 3.53
CA ALA A 14 -2.58 1.91 4.50
C ALA A 14 -2.72 0.46 4.98
N THR A 15 -3.07 0.29 6.25
CA THR A 15 -3.32 -1.00 6.87
C THR A 15 -4.78 -1.09 7.30
N ARG A 16 -5.32 -2.31 7.31
CA ARG A 16 -6.62 -2.63 7.89
C ARG A 16 -6.52 -4.02 8.47
N ASP A 17 -6.87 -4.15 9.74
CA ASP A 17 -6.86 -5.44 10.42
C ASP A 17 -8.24 -6.12 10.33
N GLY A 18 -8.26 -7.34 9.83
CA GLY A 18 -9.49 -8.09 9.62
C GLY A 18 -10.50 -7.46 8.66
N TYR A 19 -11.71 -8.04 8.63
CA TYR A 19 -12.77 -7.61 7.72
C TYR A 19 -13.43 -6.29 8.15
N TYR A 20 -13.66 -6.12 9.45
CA TYR A 20 -14.36 -4.97 10.03
C TYR A 20 -13.43 -3.89 10.61
N GLY A 21 -12.11 -4.05 10.47
CA GLY A 21 -11.17 -3.07 11.01
C GLY A 21 -11.22 -1.73 10.30
N ALA A 22 -10.81 -0.69 11.03
CA ALA A 22 -10.60 0.62 10.46
C ALA A 22 -9.42 0.60 9.48
N THR A 23 -9.53 1.38 8.40
CA THR A 23 -8.40 1.61 7.50
C THR A 23 -7.56 2.76 8.04
N THR A 24 -6.32 2.45 8.42
CA THR A 24 -5.35 3.44 8.91
C THR A 24 -4.40 3.80 7.78
N LYS A 25 -4.32 5.08 7.43
CA LYS A 25 -3.32 5.57 6.48
C LYS A 25 -1.98 5.77 7.18
N LEU A 26 -0.90 5.41 6.49
CA LEU A 26 0.45 5.53 6.98
C LEU A 26 1.09 6.79 6.38
N GLU A 27 1.73 7.61 7.21
CA GLU A 27 2.48 8.79 6.73
C GLU A 27 3.70 8.39 5.90
N ILE A 28 4.43 7.39 6.40
CA ILE A 28 5.57 6.79 5.72
C ILE A 28 5.20 5.35 5.35
N PRO A 29 5.37 4.94 4.08
CA PRO A 29 5.03 3.60 3.67
C PRO A 29 5.88 2.56 4.42
N TRP A 30 5.25 1.50 4.90
CA TRP A 30 5.96 0.39 5.54
C TRP A 30 6.47 -0.56 4.48
N ILE A 31 7.76 -0.84 4.50
CA ILE A 31 8.43 -1.64 3.48
C ILE A 31 8.89 -2.96 4.08
N PHE A 32 8.49 -4.06 3.45
CA PHE A 32 8.85 -5.43 3.84
C PHE A 32 9.56 -6.15 2.71
N ASN A 33 10.49 -7.04 3.06
CA ASN A 33 11.10 -7.97 2.11
C ASN A 33 10.39 -9.33 2.19
N LEU A 34 9.49 -9.61 1.26
CA LEU A 34 8.72 -10.84 1.22
C LEU A 34 9.55 -12.11 0.97
N ARG A 35 10.79 -11.97 0.47
CA ARG A 35 11.68 -13.14 0.32
C ARG A 35 12.22 -13.60 1.67
N GLN A 36 12.49 -12.65 2.57
CA GLN A 36 13.05 -12.93 3.90
C GLN A 36 11.97 -13.05 4.97
N ASP A 37 10.89 -12.27 4.85
CA ASP A 37 9.75 -12.22 5.76
C ASP A 37 8.44 -12.30 4.95
N PRO A 38 8.01 -13.52 4.57
CA PRO A 38 6.78 -13.71 3.80
C PRO A 38 5.50 -13.30 4.54
N HIS A 39 5.55 -13.29 5.88
CA HIS A 39 4.40 -13.01 6.75
C HIS A 39 4.34 -11.56 7.25
N GLU A 40 5.24 -10.69 6.77
CA GLU A 40 5.25 -9.26 7.13
C GLU A 40 5.30 -9.05 8.66
N SER A 41 5.95 -9.98 9.35
CA SER A 41 6.04 -10.05 10.82
C SER A 41 7.02 -9.02 11.41
N TYR A 42 7.84 -8.41 10.57
CA TYR A 42 8.92 -7.53 10.98
C TYR A 42 8.47 -6.07 11.21
N GLU A 43 7.47 -5.88 12.09
CA GLU A 43 6.79 -4.59 12.32
C GLU A 43 7.32 -3.79 13.54
N GLN A 44 8.17 -4.39 14.38
CA GLN A 44 8.51 -3.81 15.70
C GLN A 44 9.15 -2.40 15.62
N THR A 45 8.58 -1.44 16.35
CA THR A 45 9.00 -0.02 16.45
C THR A 45 9.70 0.23 17.80
N PRO A 46 10.76 1.08 17.89
CA PRO A 46 11.35 1.95 16.86
C PRO A 46 12.38 1.23 15.98
N GLY A 47 12.23 -0.09 15.89
CA GLY A 47 13.22 -0.99 15.35
C GLY A 47 13.31 -1.00 13.82
N PRO A 48 13.63 -2.15 13.25
CA PRO A 48 14.25 -2.27 11.93
C PRO A 48 13.36 -1.80 10.77
N ARG A 49 12.07 -1.57 11.00
CA ARG A 49 11.14 -0.92 10.06
C ARG A 49 11.62 0.46 9.60
N ALA A 50 12.06 1.33 10.53
CA ALA A 50 12.52 2.67 10.20
C ALA A 50 13.88 2.66 9.48
N THR A 51 14.72 1.68 9.80
CA THR A 51 16.02 1.49 9.15
C THR A 51 15.85 0.99 7.72
N ILE A 52 14.94 0.04 7.49
CA ILE A 52 14.66 -0.50 6.15
C ILE A 52 14.08 0.59 5.25
N SER A 53 13.14 1.41 5.73
CA SER A 53 12.56 2.47 4.90
C SER A 53 13.60 3.51 4.47
N GLN A 54 14.54 3.87 5.36
CA GLN A 54 15.67 4.75 5.05
C GLN A 54 16.68 4.11 4.09
N GLN A 55 17.07 2.85 4.31
CA GLN A 55 18.02 2.15 3.44
C GLN A 55 17.46 1.88 2.04
N LYS A 56 16.13 1.78 1.92
CA LYS A 56 15.43 1.42 0.68
C LYS A 56 14.75 2.61 0.00
N THR A 57 15.14 3.84 0.33
CA THR A 57 14.65 5.06 -0.33
C THR A 57 14.81 5.02 -1.86
N TYR A 58 15.82 4.33 -2.38
CA TYR A 58 16.00 4.18 -3.84
C TYR A 58 14.83 3.47 -4.55
N LEU A 59 14.04 2.65 -3.85
CA LEU A 59 12.84 1.99 -4.41
C LEU A 59 11.68 2.97 -4.62
N PHE A 60 11.72 4.14 -3.99
CA PHE A 60 10.63 5.09 -3.98
C PHE A 60 10.26 5.56 -5.40
N ASN A 61 11.27 5.89 -6.22
CA ASN A 61 11.03 6.36 -7.59
C ASN A 61 10.33 5.30 -8.46
N ASP A 62 10.82 4.05 -8.47
CA ASP A 62 10.19 2.96 -9.23
C ASP A 62 8.77 2.65 -8.73
N ILE A 63 8.52 2.75 -7.42
CA ILE A 63 7.18 2.64 -6.85
C ILE A 63 6.27 3.76 -7.36
N MET A 64 6.74 5.01 -7.37
CA MET A 64 5.96 6.18 -7.81
C MET A 64 5.63 6.11 -9.30
N ASP A 65 6.58 5.71 -10.14
CA ASP A 65 6.36 5.55 -11.58
C ASP A 65 5.26 4.51 -11.86
N ARG A 66 5.32 3.36 -11.17
CA ARG A 66 4.30 2.30 -11.28
C ARG A 66 2.94 2.75 -10.75
N LEU A 67 2.91 3.50 -9.65
CA LEU A 67 1.67 4.08 -9.13
C LEU A 67 1.07 5.06 -10.15
N GLY A 68 1.89 5.93 -10.73
CA GLY A 68 1.48 6.89 -11.75
C GLY A 68 0.87 6.20 -12.97
N ALA A 69 1.56 5.18 -13.49
CA ALA A 69 1.04 4.36 -14.60
C ALA A 69 -0.27 3.65 -14.23
N HIS A 70 -0.37 3.10 -13.02
CA HIS A 70 -1.60 2.47 -12.54
C HIS A 70 -2.75 3.46 -12.44
N MET A 71 -2.54 4.64 -11.86
CA MET A 71 -3.56 5.69 -11.76
C MET A 71 -4.00 6.21 -13.13
N ALA A 72 -3.05 6.41 -14.06
CA ALA A 72 -3.36 6.79 -15.45
C ALA A 72 -4.23 5.73 -16.14
N SER A 73 -3.96 4.45 -15.89
CA SER A 73 -4.77 3.36 -16.45
C SER A 73 -6.20 3.36 -15.90
N LEU A 74 -6.40 3.65 -14.60
CA LEU A 74 -7.73 3.76 -13.99
C LEU A 74 -8.51 4.98 -14.49
N GLN A 75 -7.82 6.07 -14.82
CA GLN A 75 -8.45 7.24 -15.46
C GLN A 75 -8.88 6.91 -16.90
N LYS A 76 -8.03 6.22 -17.66
CA LYS A 76 -8.33 5.80 -19.04
C LYS A 76 -9.44 4.75 -19.11
N PHE A 77 -9.49 3.86 -18.13
CA PHE A 77 -10.47 2.78 -18.03
C PHE A 77 -11.22 2.87 -16.70
N PRO A 78 -12.16 3.82 -16.57
CA PRO A 78 -12.88 4.01 -15.31
C PRO A 78 -13.71 2.76 -14.97
N PRO A 79 -13.88 2.45 -13.68
CA PRO A 79 -14.71 1.32 -13.26
C PRO A 79 -16.14 1.47 -13.79
N LYS A 80 -16.63 0.42 -14.47
CA LYS A 80 -17.96 0.41 -15.12
C LYS A 80 -19.10 0.60 -14.13
N GLN A 81 -18.95 0.05 -12.92
CA GLN A 81 -19.91 0.21 -11.85
C GLN A 81 -19.52 1.42 -11.01
N LYS A 82 -20.27 2.51 -11.14
CA LYS A 82 -20.21 3.59 -10.14
C LYS A 82 -20.55 2.99 -8.79
N GLY A 83 -19.78 3.32 -7.75
CA GLY A 83 -20.10 2.89 -6.39
C GLY A 83 -21.55 3.24 -6.10
N SER A 84 -22.38 2.24 -5.78
CA SER A 84 -23.75 2.49 -5.36
C SER A 84 -23.67 3.37 -4.12
N SER A 85 -24.13 4.61 -4.21
CA SER A 85 -24.59 5.30 -3.02
C SER A 85 -25.80 4.51 -2.53
N LEU A 86 -25.68 3.90 -1.35
CA LEU A 86 -26.84 3.48 -0.58
C LEU A 86 -27.64 4.75 -0.25
N SER A 87 -28.52 5.15 -1.16
CA SER A 87 -29.64 6.04 -0.86
C SER A 87 -30.70 5.17 -0.20
N ILE A 88 -30.56 4.90 1.10
CA ILE A 88 -31.73 4.60 1.92
C ILE A 88 -32.54 5.90 1.90
N GLY A 89 -33.71 5.84 1.25
CA GLY A 89 -34.48 7.00 0.83
C GLY A 89 -34.85 7.96 1.96
N ASN A 90 -35.25 9.16 1.54
CA ASN A 90 -35.96 10.16 2.35
C ASN A 90 -37.05 9.55 3.22
#